data_AF-A0A2V6GAE9-F1
#
_entry.id   AF-A0A2V6GAE9-F1
#
_cell.length_a   1.000
_cell.length_b   1.000
_cell.length_c   1.000
_cell.angle_alpha   90.00
_cell.angle_beta   90.00
_cell.angle_gamma   90.00
#
_symmetry.space_group_name_H-M   'P 1'
#
loop_
_entity.id
_entity.type
_entity.pdbx_description
1 polymer ?
#
loop_
_entity_poly.entity_id
_entity_poly.type
_entity_poly.pdbx_seq_one_letter_code
_entity_poly.pdbx_strand_id
1 'polypeptide(L)' 'LIANNPFPDAPPHYIRAQLYRYRFTPVGEKAWWKRELVGEWLPVLSADNPQFRRLLESMDWLDE' A
#
# COMPACT_ATOMS: atom_id res chain seq x y z
N LEU A 1 9.11 12.08 3.74
CA LEU A 1 7.94 12.06 2.85
C LEU A 1 8.41 11.79 1.43
N ILE A 2 7.59 11.13 0.60
CA ILE A 2 7.89 10.99 -0.83
C ILE A 2 7.77 12.39 -1.44
N ALA A 3 8.90 12.99 -1.83
CA ALA A 3 8.94 14.37 -2.30
C ALA A 3 8.41 14.55 -3.73
N ASN A 4 8.49 13.49 -4.55
CA ASN A 4 8.13 13.52 -5.98
C ASN A 4 7.18 12.38 -6.30
N ASN A 5 6.27 12.59 -7.25
CA ASN A 5 5.41 11.53 -7.76
C ASN A 5 6.28 10.38 -8.31
N PRO A 6 6.24 9.16 -7.72
CA PRO A 6 7.03 8.03 -8.19
C PRO A 6 6.51 7.44 -9.51
N PHE A 7 5.36 7.90 -10.00
CA PHE A 7 4.71 7.48 -11.23
C PHE A 7 4.49 8.68 -12.16
N PRO A 8 5.56 9.21 -12.79
CA PRO A 8 5.48 10.45 -13.55
C PRO A 8 4.65 10.33 -14.84
N ASP A 9 4.66 9.18 -15.49
CA ASP A 9 4.03 9.00 -16.80
C ASP A 9 2.55 8.59 -16.70
N ALA A 10 2.25 7.59 -15.85
CA ALA A 10 0.90 7.09 -15.63
C ALA A 10 0.78 6.42 -14.25
N PRO A 11 -0.38 6.47 -13.60
CA PRO A 11 -0.60 5.77 -12.34
C PRO A 11 -0.56 4.24 -12.53
N PRO A 12 -0.19 3.47 -11.49
CA PRO A 12 -0.23 2.02 -11.56
C PRO A 12 -1.69 1.51 -11.67
N HIS A 13 -1.92 0.53 -12.54
CA HIS A 13 -3.23 -0.11 -12.72
C HIS A 13 -3.68 -0.98 -11.54
N TYR A 14 -2.71 -1.48 -10.77
CA TYR A 14 -2.94 -2.40 -9.67
C TYR A 14 -2.09 -2.02 -8.45
N ILE A 15 -2.69 -2.11 -7.28
CA ILE A 15 -2.01 -2.00 -6.00
C ILE A 15 -2.22 -3.27 -5.18
N ARG A 16 -1.26 -3.60 -4.32
CA ARG A 16 -1.40 -4.62 -3.28
C ARG A 16 -0.59 -4.18 -2.07
N ALA A 17 -0.90 -4.69 -0.90
CA ALA A 17 -0.14 -4.38 0.30
C ALA A 17 0.09 -5.62 1.17
N GLN A 18 1.33 -5.74 1.62
CA GLN A 18 1.77 -6.76 2.56
C GLN A 18 2.01 -6.13 3.92
N LEU A 19 1.54 -6.80 4.97
CA LEU A 19 1.76 -6.37 6.34
C LEU A 19 3.07 -6.94 6.87
N TYR A 20 3.96 -6.05 7.30
CA TYR A 20 5.19 -6.42 7.99
C TYR A 20 5.17 -5.90 9.43
N ARG A 21 5.64 -6.73 10.35
CA ARG A 21 5.94 -6.32 11.72
C ARG A 21 7.41 -5.95 11.82
N TYR A 22 7.68 -4.73 12.26
CA TYR A 22 9.03 -4.23 12.48
C TYR A 22 9.38 -4.28 13.96
N ARG A 23 10.61 -4.69 14.27
CA ARG A 23 11.19 -4.65 15.61
C ARG A 23 12.58 -4.06 15.52
N PHE A 24 12.98 -3.26 16.51
CA PHE A 24 14.34 -2.77 16.58
C PHE A 24 15.32 -3.95 16.62
N THR A 25 16.44 -3.78 15.95
CA THR A 25 17.57 -4.69 16.09
C THR A 25 18.28 -4.44 17.43
N PRO A 26 18.93 -5.46 18.00
CA PRO A 26 19.88 -5.27 19.10
C PRO A 26 21.00 -4.28 18.75
N VAL A 27 21.54 -3.62 19.76
CA VAL A 27 22.71 -2.75 19.63
C VAL A 27 23.88 -3.55 19.06
N GLY A 28 24.57 -2.98 18.06
CA GLY A 28 25.71 -3.62 17.39
C GLY A 28 25.36 -4.31 16.06
N GLU A 29 24.08 -4.46 15.72
CA GLU A 29 23.69 -4.86 14.37
C GLU A 29 23.71 -3.66 13.40
N LYS A 30 24.06 -3.90 12.13
CA LYS A 30 24.15 -2.85 11.10
C LYS A 30 22.79 -2.34 10.63
N ALA A 31 21.76 -3.16 10.68
CA ALA A 31 20.40 -2.78 10.32
C ALA A 31 19.72 -2.13 11.52
N TRP A 32 18.81 -1.18 11.30
CA TRP A 32 18.00 -0.56 12.36
C TRP A 32 16.78 -1.38 12.77
N TRP A 33 16.26 -2.20 11.84
CA TRP A 33 15.03 -2.94 12.03
C TRP A 33 15.12 -4.35 11.46
N LYS A 34 14.51 -5.30 12.17
CA LYS A 34 14.13 -6.61 11.63
C LYS A 34 12.67 -6.55 11.21
N ARG A 35 12.37 -7.03 10.00
CA ARG A 35 11.00 -7.14 9.48
C ARG A 35 10.57 -8.60 9.42
N GLU A 36 9.34 -8.86 9.81
CA GLU A 36 8.66 -10.16 9.71
C GLU A 36 7.40 -9.99 8.87
N LEU A 37 7.23 -10.79 7.82
CA LEU A 37 5.99 -10.79 7.04
C LEU A 37 4.88 -11.40 7.90
N VAL A 38 3.86 -10.61 8.23
CA VAL A 38 2.68 -11.07 8.95
C VAL A 38 1.68 -11.70 7.99
N GLY A 39 1.53 -11.11 6.80
CA GLY A 39 0.64 -11.63 5.77
C GLY A 39 0.27 -10.58 4.72
N GLU A 40 -0.69 -10.95 3.88
CA GLU A 40 -1.35 -10.01 2.97
C GLU A 40 -2.30 -9.10 3.76
N TRP A 41 -2.29 -7.80 3.46
CA TRP A 41 -3.21 -6.83 4.07
C TRP A 41 -4.28 -6.39 3.08
N LEU A 42 -3.86 -6.07 1.85
CA LEU A 42 -4.75 -5.75 0.75
C LEU A 42 -4.39 -6.67 -0.42
N PRO A 43 -5.33 -7.49 -0.91
CA PRO A 43 -5.13 -8.25 -2.13
C PRO A 43 -4.93 -7.30 -3.32
N VAL A 44 -4.65 -7.86 -4.49
CA VAL A 44 -4.53 -7.05 -5.71
C VAL A 44 -5.84 -6.31 -5.95
N LEU A 45 -5.76 -4.98 -6.01
CA LEU A 45 -6.88 -4.08 -6.22
C LEU A 45 -6.57 -3.17 -7.41
N SER A 46 -7.57 -2.97 -8.25
CA SER A 46 -7.53 -2.00 -9.35
C SER A 46 -8.57 -0.92 -9.13
N ALA A 47 -8.26 0.31 -9.52
CA ALA A 47 -9.25 1.38 -9.56
C ALA A 47 -10.42 1.03 -10.51
N ASP A 48 -10.18 0.24 -11.54
CA ASP A 48 -11.19 -0.17 -12.52
C ASP A 48 -12.05 -1.36 -12.04
N ASN A 49 -11.83 -1.85 -10.82
CA ASN A 49 -12.66 -2.91 -10.24
C ASN A 49 -14.09 -2.40 -10.01
N PRO A 50 -15.13 -2.96 -10.66
CA PRO A 50 -16.48 -2.42 -10.59
C PRO A 50 -17.09 -2.48 -9.18
N GLN A 51 -16.79 -3.54 -8.42
CA GLN A 51 -17.27 -3.69 -7.05
C GLN A 51 -16.63 -2.64 -6.13
N PHE A 52 -15.35 -2.38 -6.32
CA PHE A 52 -14.63 -1.36 -5.58
C PHE A 52 -15.15 0.05 -5.91
N ARG A 53 -15.40 0.36 -7.18
CA ARG A 53 -15.98 1.66 -7.56
C ARG A 53 -17.34 1.92 -6.91
N ARG A 54 -18.24 0.92 -6.90
CA ARG A 54 -19.53 1.02 -6.20
C ARG A 54 -19.38 1.30 -4.71
N LEU A 55 -18.38 0.69 -4.06
CA LEU A 55 -18.08 0.96 -2.66
C LEU A 55 -17.63 2.41 -2.46
N LEU A 56 -16.75 2.92 -3.32
CA LEU A 56 -16.29 4.31 -3.27
C LEU A 56 -17.44 5.30 -3.49
N GLU A 57 -18.33 5.04 -4.45
CA GLU A 57 -19.57 5.82 -4.67
C GLU A 57 -20.44 5.83 -3.41
N SER A 58 -20.66 4.66 -2.79
CA SER A 58 -21.47 4.57 -1.57
C SER A 58 -20.87 5.31 -0.37
N MET A 59 -19.56 5.54 -0.39
CA MET A 59 -18.83 6.26 0.65
C MET A 59 -18.68 7.75 0.33
N ASP A 60 -19.20 8.23 -0.80
CA ASP A 60 -19.06 9.61 -1.29
C ASP A 60 -17.57 9.99 -1.51
N TRP A 61 -16.79 9.04 -2.02
CA TRP A 61 -15.33 9.17 -2.24
C TRP A 61 -14.93 9.30 -3.72
N LEU A 62 -15.89 9.22 -4.65
CA LEU A 62 -15.66 9.56 -6.05
C LEU A 62 -16.21 10.95 -6.31
N ASP A 63 -15.41 11.81 -6.92
CA ASP A 63 -15.90 13.06 -7.50
C ASP A 63 -16.87 12.75 -8.67
N GLU A 64 -17.85 13.64 -8.91
CA GLU A 64 -18.81 13.55 -10.04
C GLU A 64 -18.14 13.48 -11.42
#